data_AF-A0A0F9JN52-F1
#
_entry.id   AF-A0A0F9JN52-F1
#
_cell.length_a   1.000
_cell.length_b   1.000
_cell.length_c   1.000
_cell.angle_alpha   90.00
_cell.angle_beta   90.00
_cell.angle_gamma   90.00
#
_symmetry.space_group_name_H-M   'P 1'
#
loop_
_entity.id
_entity.type
_entity.pdbx_description
1 polymer ?
#
loop_
_entity_poly.entity_id
_entity_poly.type
_entity_poly.pdbx_seq_one_letter_code
_entity_poly.pdbx_strand_id
1 'polypeptide(L)'
;SLKPQYWRQANWLFHRDAIAKIRKLKTVADGQYVWQPGLQAGQPDRLLELPLVVSEFVPNTFTSGKYVGMVGDFSFYWIVDSLALGFQRLAELYAETNQVGYISRLELDGMPTFEEPFIRIKTS
;
A
#
# COMPACT_ATOMS: atom_id res chain seq x y z
N SER A 1 17.58 2.41 6.82
CA SER A 1 17.46 3.62 6.00
C SER A 1 17.50 3.22 4.54
N LEU A 2 16.76 3.90 3.66
CA LEU A 2 16.72 3.56 2.23
C LEU A 2 18.02 3.99 1.54
N LYS A 3 18.62 3.12 0.73
CA LYS A 3 19.88 3.45 0.02
C LYS A 3 19.64 4.55 -1.03
N PRO A 4 20.61 5.48 -1.24
CA PRO A 4 20.47 6.62 -2.15
C PRO A 4 19.94 6.29 -3.55
N GLN A 5 20.31 5.14 -4.10
CA GLN A 5 19.97 4.74 -5.46
C GLN A 5 18.45 4.53 -5.67
N TYR A 6 17.73 4.14 -4.62
CA TYR A 6 16.30 3.82 -4.69
C TYR A 6 15.39 5.02 -4.43
N TRP A 7 15.93 6.16 -3.97
CA TRP A 7 15.13 7.34 -3.62
C TRP A 7 14.38 7.94 -4.81
N ARG A 8 14.91 7.81 -6.03
CA ARG A 8 14.33 8.44 -7.23
C ARG A 8 12.94 7.91 -7.58
N GLN A 9 12.63 6.66 -7.26
CA GLN A 9 11.34 6.03 -7.53
C GLN A 9 10.67 5.49 -6.26
N ALA A 10 11.14 5.92 -5.08
CA ALA A 10 10.58 5.52 -3.82
C ALA A 10 9.20 6.16 -3.60
N ASN A 11 8.27 5.37 -3.09
CA ASN A 11 6.96 5.84 -2.67
C ASN A 11 6.74 5.51 -1.19
N TRP A 12 5.98 6.37 -0.52
CA TRP A 12 5.42 6.05 0.79
C TRP A 12 4.20 5.15 0.65
N LEU A 13 4.03 4.21 1.58
CA LEU A 13 2.85 3.37 1.66
C LEU A 13 2.33 3.37 3.10
N PHE A 14 1.12 3.88 3.28
CA PHE A 14 0.49 4.05 4.59
C PHE A 14 -1.02 3.75 4.56
N HIS A 15 -1.57 3.45 5.72
CA HIS A 15 -3.03 3.43 5.94
C HIS A 15 -3.59 4.85 6.00
N ARG A 16 -4.86 5.05 5.61
CA ARG A 16 -5.54 6.36 5.68
C ARG A 16 -5.48 7.01 7.08
N ASP A 17 -5.58 6.21 8.13
CA ASP A 17 -5.52 6.67 9.52
C ASP A 17 -4.13 7.22 9.88
N ALA A 18 -3.08 6.62 9.32
CA ALA A 18 -1.71 7.08 9.50
C ALA A 18 -1.54 8.43 8.81
N ILE A 19 -2.10 8.59 7.62
CA ILE A 19 -2.07 9.84 6.86
C ILE A 19 -2.82 10.95 7.61
N ALA A 20 -3.97 10.65 8.19
CA ALA A 20 -4.71 11.62 9.02
C ALA A 20 -3.90 12.09 10.24
N LYS A 21 -3.06 11.24 10.82
CA LYS A 21 -2.12 11.61 11.89
C LYS A 21 -0.92 12.40 11.35
N ILE A 22 -0.33 11.96 10.24
CA ILE A 22 0.80 12.62 9.59
C ILE A 22 0.44 14.05 9.17
N ARG A 23 -0.77 14.26 8.64
CA ARG A 23 -1.30 15.59 8.29
C ARG A 23 -1.34 16.57 9.47
N LYS A 24 -1.38 16.08 10.71
CA LYS A 24 -1.37 16.89 11.93
C LYS A 24 0.04 17.14 12.47
N LEU A 25 1.06 16.46 11.94
CA LEU A 25 2.45 16.63 12.39
C LEU A 25 2.99 17.99 11.94
N LYS A 26 3.67 18.65 12.86
CA LYS A 26 4.34 19.94 12.67
C LYS A 26 5.85 19.77 12.83
N THR A 27 6.63 20.56 12.09
CA THR A 27 8.08 20.64 12.31
C THR A 27 8.36 21.30 13.66
N VAL A 28 9.37 20.77 14.36
CA VAL A 28 9.76 21.23 15.73
C VAL A 28 10.40 22.62 15.70
N ALA A 29 10.98 23.03 14.57
CA ALA A 29 11.70 24.31 14.45
C ALA A 29 10.78 25.50 14.14
N ASP A 30 9.80 25.36 13.24
CA ASP A 30 9.07 26.51 12.66
C ASP A 30 7.54 26.41 12.76
N GLY A 31 7.01 25.32 13.33
CA GLY A 31 5.56 25.11 13.45
C GLY A 31 4.83 24.90 12.12
N GLN A 32 5.55 24.76 11.02
CA GLN A 32 5.01 24.47 9.70
C GLN A 32 4.56 23.00 9.61
N TYR A 33 3.48 22.75 8.87
CA TYR A 33 3.01 21.39 8.64
C TYR A 33 4.00 20.64 7.74
N VAL A 34 4.38 19.43 8.14
CA VAL A 34 5.26 18.54 7.33
C VAL A 34 4.54 18.13 6.03
N TRP A 35 3.21 18.11 6.08
CA TRP A 35 2.34 17.84 4.96
C TRP A 35 2.05 19.13 4.17
N GLN A 36 2.39 19.15 2.89
CA GLN A 36 1.91 20.17 1.96
C GLN A 36 0.70 19.60 1.20
N PRO A 37 -0.51 20.19 1.31
CA PRO A 37 -1.63 19.76 0.49
C PRO A 37 -1.28 20.02 -0.98
N GLY A 38 -1.38 18.97 -1.81
CA GLY A 38 -1.40 19.12 -3.26
C GLY A 38 -2.66 19.87 -3.67
N LEU A 39 -2.68 21.19 -3.51
CA LEU A 39 -3.78 22.07 -3.92
C LEU A 39 -3.92 22.18 -5.44
N GLN A 40 -3.03 21.54 -6.21
CA GLN A 40 -3.14 21.40 -7.65
C GLN A 40 -3.88 20.11 -8.02
N ALA A 41 -5.01 20.27 -8.68
CA ALA A 41 -5.75 19.16 -9.28
C ALA A 41 -4.83 18.33 -10.20
N GLY A 42 -4.72 17.03 -9.91
CA GLY A 42 -3.97 16.07 -10.72
C GLY A 42 -2.54 15.77 -10.26
N GLN A 43 -2.01 16.41 -9.22
CA GLN A 43 -0.75 15.97 -8.60
C GLN A 43 -1.00 14.98 -7.46
N PRO A 44 -0.26 13.86 -7.40
CA PRO A 44 -0.36 12.93 -6.28
C PRO A 44 0.09 13.62 -4.99
N ASP A 45 -0.58 13.28 -3.89
CA ASP A 45 -0.20 13.72 -2.56
C ASP A 45 1.28 13.37 -2.29
N ARG A 46 2.07 14.35 -1.84
CA ARG A 46 3.50 14.16 -1.54
C ARG A 46 3.77 14.36 -0.05
N LEU A 47 4.61 13.49 0.49
CA LEU A 47 5.16 13.60 1.83
C LEU A 47 6.67 13.62 1.71
N LEU A 48 7.32 14.69 2.17
CA LEU A 48 8.78 14.84 2.06
C LEU A 48 9.30 14.59 0.63
N GLU A 49 8.67 15.25 -0.35
CA GLU A 49 8.99 15.18 -1.79
C GLU A 49 8.72 13.84 -2.49
N LEU A 50 8.42 12.77 -1.76
CA LEU A 50 8.06 11.47 -2.32
C LEU A 50 6.53 11.32 -2.48
N PRO A 51 6.06 10.60 -3.51
CA PRO A 51 4.65 10.27 -3.66
C PRO A 51 4.13 9.40 -2.51
N LEU A 52 2.84 9.56 -2.20
CA LEU A 52 2.14 8.75 -1.22
C LEU A 52 1.14 7.79 -1.88
N VAL A 53 1.23 6.52 -1.50
CA VAL A 53 0.26 5.48 -1.81
C VAL A 53 -0.54 5.15 -0.55
N VAL A 54 -1.86 5.10 -0.70
CA VAL A 54 -2.78 4.74 0.37
C VAL A 54 -3.25 3.31 0.17
N SER A 55 -3.17 2.49 1.20
CA SER A 55 -3.69 1.12 1.17
C SER A 55 -4.32 0.75 2.52
N GLU A 56 -5.56 0.27 2.49
CA GLU A 56 -6.29 -0.21 3.67
C GLU A 56 -5.70 -1.52 4.22
N PHE A 57 -4.84 -2.20 3.46
CA PHE A 57 -4.16 -3.43 3.89
C PHE A 57 -2.90 -3.17 4.71
N VAL A 58 -2.46 -1.90 4.81
CA VAL A 58 -1.34 -1.52 5.68
C VAL A 58 -1.84 -1.46 7.13
N PRO A 59 -1.08 -1.98 8.11
CA PRO A 59 -1.50 -1.93 9.51
C PRO A 59 -1.76 -0.49 10.01
N ASN A 60 -2.87 -0.30 10.72
CA ASN A 60 -3.28 0.99 11.30
C ASN A 60 -3.12 1.03 12.85
N THR A 61 -2.38 0.08 13.42
CA THR A 61 -2.15 0.03 14.88
C THR A 61 -0.91 0.84 15.24
N PHE A 62 -1.10 1.95 15.97
CA PHE A 62 -0.05 2.90 16.33
C PHE A 62 0.52 2.68 17.73
N THR A 63 0.82 1.43 18.09
CA THR A 63 1.46 1.08 19.38
C THR A 63 2.97 1.01 19.20
N SER A 64 3.76 1.40 20.21
CA SER A 64 5.23 1.30 20.16
C SER A 64 5.71 -0.07 19.69
N GLY A 65 6.70 -0.07 18.80
CA GLY A 65 7.31 -1.27 18.20
C GLY A 65 6.53 -1.91 17.05
N LYS A 66 5.34 -1.42 16.70
CA LYS A 66 4.53 -1.95 15.59
C LYS A 66 4.87 -1.27 14.27
N TYR A 67 4.69 -2.01 13.18
CA TYR A 67 4.84 -1.46 11.83
C TYR A 67 3.60 -0.66 11.45
N VAL A 68 3.82 0.52 10.86
CA VAL A 68 2.74 1.46 10.50
C VAL A 68 2.76 1.89 9.04
N GLY A 69 3.80 1.51 8.30
CA GLY A 69 3.93 1.78 6.87
C GLY A 69 5.28 1.34 6.32
N MET A 70 5.54 1.70 5.08
CA MET A 70 6.85 1.52 4.47
C MET A 70 7.21 2.68 3.54
N VAL A 71 8.50 2.75 3.24
CA VAL A 71 9.04 3.49 2.11
C VAL A 71 9.80 2.51 1.23
N GLY A 72 9.54 2.55 -0.07
CA GLY A 72 10.30 1.73 -0.98
C GLY A 72 9.99 1.95 -2.44
N ASP A 73 10.88 1.39 -3.26
CA ASP A 73 10.74 1.39 -4.71
C ASP A 73 10.01 0.11 -5.15
N PHE A 74 8.72 0.26 -5.44
CA PHE A 74 7.84 -0.85 -5.82
C PHE A 74 8.09 -1.38 -7.24
N SER A 75 8.96 -0.74 -8.03
CA SER A 75 9.39 -1.32 -9.32
C SER A 75 10.18 -2.63 -9.13
N PHE A 76 10.76 -2.84 -7.94
CA PHE A 76 11.43 -4.08 -7.53
C PHE A 76 10.50 -5.08 -6.84
N TYR A 77 9.18 -4.92 -6.97
CA TYR A 77 8.20 -5.90 -6.50
C TYR A 77 7.54 -6.57 -7.70
N TRP A 78 7.72 -7.88 -7.83
CA TRP A 78 7.12 -8.64 -8.91
C TRP A 78 5.81 -9.25 -8.46
N ILE A 79 4.79 -9.11 -9.29
CA ILE A 79 3.51 -9.79 -9.16
C ILE A 79 3.38 -10.66 -10.41
N VAL A 80 3.14 -11.95 -10.22
CA VAL A 80 3.01 -12.92 -11.30
C VAL A 80 1.64 -13.56 -11.22
N ASP A 81 0.91 -13.48 -12.33
CA ASP A 81 -0.39 -14.13 -12.48
C ASP A 81 -0.15 -15.53 -13.09
N SER A 82 -0.35 -16.58 -12.29
CA SER A 82 -0.17 -17.98 -12.72
C SER A 82 -1.38 -18.50 -13.50
N LEU A 83 -2.57 -18.03 -13.11
CA LEU A 83 -3.84 -18.42 -13.73
C LEU A 83 -4.69 -17.19 -14.02
N ALA A 84 -5.16 -17.07 -15.26
CA ALA A 84 -6.14 -16.06 -15.63
C ALA A 84 -7.43 -16.24 -14.81
N LEU A 85 -8.04 -15.13 -14.38
CA LEU A 85 -9.27 -15.13 -13.59
C LEU A 85 -10.35 -16.00 -14.26
N GLY A 86 -10.67 -17.13 -13.63
CA GLY A 86 -11.68 -18.07 -14.11
C GLY A 86 -13.00 -17.90 -13.37
N PHE A 87 -14.10 -17.82 -14.11
CA PHE A 87 -15.46 -17.83 -13.55
C PHE A 87 -16.22 -19.06 -14.02
N GLN A 88 -16.78 -19.81 -13.07
CA GLN A 88 -17.59 -20.99 -13.35
C GLN A 88 -18.95 -20.84 -12.68
N ARG A 89 -20.02 -20.98 -13.48
CA ARG A 89 -21.39 -21.10 -13.00
C ARG A 89 -21.70 -22.57 -12.73
N LEU A 90 -22.19 -22.86 -11.53
CA LEU A 90 -22.68 -24.18 -11.13
C LEU A 90 -24.21 -24.15 -11.14
N ALA A 91 -24.79 -24.66 -12.22
CA ALA A 91 -26.25 -24.74 -12.37
C ALA A 91 -26.83 -26.06 -11.83
N GLU A 92 -26.09 -27.16 -11.93
CA GLU A 92 -26.61 -28.50 -11.63
C GLU A 92 -26.46 -28.87 -10.15
N LEU A 93 -25.35 -28.49 -9.51
CA LEU A 93 -25.04 -28.86 -8.11
C LEU A 93 -26.06 -28.31 -7.09
N TYR A 94 -26.77 -27.24 -7.43
CA TYR A 94 -27.75 -26.58 -6.55
C TYR A 94 -29.14 -26.46 -7.19
N ALA A 95 -29.43 -27.30 -8.18
CA ALA A 95 -30.71 -27.29 -8.87
C ALA A 95 -31.88 -27.69 -7.94
N GLU A 96 -31.65 -28.64 -7.01
CA GLU A 96 -32.66 -29.13 -6.06
C GLU A 96 -33.18 -28.05 -5.11
N THR A 97 -32.35 -27.05 -4.79
CA THR A 97 -32.71 -25.91 -3.93
C THR A 97 -33.01 -24.63 -4.73
N ASN A 98 -33.11 -24.72 -6.05
CA ASN A 98 -33.32 -23.59 -6.97
C ASN A 98 -32.28 -22.46 -6.79
N GLN A 99 -31.01 -22.85 -6.65
CA GLN A 99 -29.89 -21.93 -6.44
C GLN A 99 -28.88 -22.02 -7.60
N VAL A 100 -28.12 -20.95 -7.80
CA VAL A 100 -27.00 -20.90 -8.76
C VAL A 100 -25.72 -20.64 -7.99
N GLY A 101 -24.78 -21.57 -8.05
CA GLY A 101 -23.45 -21.39 -7.48
C GLY A 101 -22.53 -20.67 -8.44
N TYR A 102 -21.61 -19.87 -7.91
CA TYR A 102 -20.52 -19.27 -8.68
C TYR A 102 -19.20 -19.57 -8.00
N ILE A 103 -18.22 -20.05 -8.77
CA ILE A 103 -16.85 -20.23 -8.32
C ILE A 103 -15.96 -19.33 -9.16
N SER A 104 -15.16 -18.50 -8.48
CA SER A 104 -14.07 -17.75 -9.09
C SER A 104 -12.73 -18.29 -8.61
N ARG A 105 -11.77 -18.47 -9.52
CA ARG A 105 -10.39 -18.84 -9.18
C ARG A 105 -9.42 -17.83 -9.76
N LEU A 106 -8.45 -17.44 -8.95
CA LEU A 106 -7.38 -16.54 -9.31
C LEU A 106 -6.13 -17.03 -8.58
N GLU A 107 -5.03 -17.20 -9.30
CA GLU A 107 -3.74 -17.59 -8.73
C GLU A 107 -2.73 -16.49 -9.00
N LEU A 108 -2.28 -15.86 -7.91
CA LEU A 108 -1.31 -14.78 -7.90
C LEU A 108 -0.16 -15.18 -6.99
N ASP A 109 1.05 -14.83 -7.39
CA ASP A 109 2.22 -14.83 -6.52
C ASP A 109 2.89 -13.45 -6.56
N GLY A 110 3.64 -13.12 -5.52
CA GLY A 110 4.33 -11.85 -5.44
C GLY A 110 5.56 -11.92 -4.55
N MET A 111 6.68 -11.41 -5.07
CA MET A 111 7.92 -11.34 -4.31
C MET A 111 8.73 -10.08 -4.61
N PRO A 112 9.44 -9.53 -3.60
CA PRO A 112 10.45 -8.52 -3.86
C PRO A 112 11.64 -9.17 -4.59
N THR A 113 12.11 -8.54 -5.67
CA THR A 113 13.34 -8.97 -6.37
C THR A 113 14.58 -8.76 -5.50
N PHE A 114 14.57 -7.68 -4.71
CA PHE A 114 15.59 -7.35 -3.72
C PHE A 114 14.93 -6.83 -2.44
N GLU A 115 15.51 -7.11 -1.28
CA GLU A 115 14.99 -6.61 0.00
C GLU A 115 15.39 -5.16 0.31
N GLU A 116 16.54 -4.73 -0.21
CA GLU A 116 17.15 -3.43 0.03
C GLU A 116 16.29 -2.20 -0.33
N PRO A 117 15.47 -2.21 -1.41
CA PRO A 117 14.58 -1.10 -1.73
C PRO A 117 13.37 -0.97 -0.80
N PHE A 118 13.15 -1.88 0.17
CA PHE A 118 11.95 -1.86 1.02
C PHE A 118 12.31 -1.64 2.49
N ILE A 119 11.89 -0.48 3.04
CA ILE A 119 12.11 -0.15 4.45
C ILE A 119 10.77 -0.01 5.17
N ARG A 120 10.57 -0.86 6.18
CA ARG A 120 9.41 -0.79 7.07
C ARG A 120 9.59 0.25 8.15
N ILE A 121 8.52 0.97 8.46
CA ILE A 121 8.50 2.04 9.45
C ILE A 121 7.83 1.52 10.71
N LYS A 122 8.51 1.69 11.84
CA LYS A 122 7.99 1.33 13.17
C LYS A 122 7.68 2.59 13.96
N THR A 123 6.62 2.53 14.75
CA THR A 123 6.36 3.50 15.81
C THR A 123 7.38 3.30 16.94
N SER A 124 8.00 4.40 17.36
CA SER A 124 8.80 4.48 18.59
C SER A 124 7.90 4.41 19.82
#